data_AF-A0A5N7Z7W9-F1
#
_entry.id   AF-A0A5N7Z7W9-F1
#
_cell.length_a   1.000
_cell.length_b   1.000
_cell.length_c   1.000
_cell.angle_alpha   90.00
_cell.angle_beta   90.00
_cell.angle_gamma   90.00
#
_symmetry.space_group_name_H-M   'P 1'
#
loop_
_entity.id
_entity.type
_entity.pdbx_description
1 polymer ?
#
loop_
_entity_poly.entity_id
_entity_poly.type
_entity_poly.pdbx_seq_one_letter_code
_entity_poly.pdbx_strand_id
1 'polypeptide(L)'
;TVSFTGTPNAVVTYTIDNGTPQTITLDANGQATIVTGTGGVYTIITVTASGSLACSQTLSDSITITVTPLAAPTVTFGYDSVCVNATTSPVPTMAGGFTTGGTFSSASVTVNATTGVIDLTGATAGTHTIAYDIAANTTNCTDAGHYEASIVLTSGVNPVTIFSYDPVYCPDSPNALPQTATGFTQGGTFGSAPGLSLNTTTGEINIGASTPGSYTITYIVQADSATCNTGGQDSFDIVITPSIAVVVESGCENETLVLHAVPVNGSYNPATVSYSWKDQNNITVGTNDAMFNVDQYMAQNPTAALPQTFTVTVTSGTCTGSAALPVTSNPCRMIPKGISPNNDGSNDTFDLTGMGVRELSIFNRYGTEVYKFSGNYTNQWHGTSNNGTELPDGTYFYALVKENGTKATGWVYINREQ
;
A
#
# COMPACT_ATOMS: atom_id res chain seq x y z
N THR A 1 1.75 31.86 76.32
CA THR A 1 1.18 32.83 77.26
C THR A 1 2.21 33.15 78.33
N VAL A 2 2.20 34.35 78.89
CA VAL A 2 3.04 34.74 80.02
C VAL A 2 2.13 35.10 81.18
N SER A 3 2.27 34.43 82.32
CA SER A 3 1.45 34.65 83.51
C SER A 3 2.25 35.35 84.59
N PHE A 4 1.68 36.42 85.13
CA PHE A 4 2.20 37.19 86.25
C PHE A 4 1.39 36.86 87.49
N THR A 5 2.07 36.57 88.59
CA THR A 5 1.47 36.32 89.90
C THR A 5 2.15 37.18 90.94
N GLY A 6 1.38 37.91 91.74
CA GLY A 6 1.93 38.83 92.73
C GLY A 6 0.84 39.47 93.59
N THR A 7 1.12 40.64 94.14
CA THR A 7 0.19 41.36 95.03
C THR A 7 -1.08 41.79 94.28
N PRO A 8 -2.29 41.55 94.84
CA PRO A 8 -3.55 41.99 94.23
C PRO A 8 -3.56 43.48 93.86
N ASN A 9 -4.08 43.80 92.67
CA ASN A 9 -4.18 45.17 92.13
C ASN A 9 -2.84 45.90 91.92
N ALA A 10 -1.70 45.21 91.98
CA ALA A 10 -0.40 45.81 91.66
C ALA A 10 -0.20 45.96 90.14
N VAL A 11 0.52 47.01 89.76
CA VAL A 11 0.92 47.27 88.37
C VAL A 11 2.33 46.74 88.15
N VAL A 12 2.48 45.75 87.29
CA VAL A 12 3.76 45.17 86.86
C VAL A 12 4.22 45.88 85.59
N THR A 13 5.43 46.45 85.61
CA THR A 13 6.13 46.98 84.45
C THR A 13 7.14 45.95 83.95
N TYR A 14 7.10 45.61 82.67
CA TYR A 14 7.99 44.63 82.04
C TYR A 14 8.47 45.14 80.67
N THR A 15 9.55 44.55 80.14
CA THR A 15 10.00 44.75 78.76
C THR A 15 10.03 43.45 77.99
N ILE A 16 9.98 43.55 76.66
CA ILE A 16 10.24 42.45 75.73
C ILE A 16 11.58 42.77 75.07
N ASP A 17 12.58 41.90 75.22
CA ASP A 17 13.93 42.05 74.66
C ASP A 17 14.59 43.42 74.94
N ASN A 18 14.42 43.94 76.15
CA ASN A 18 14.89 45.28 76.58
C ASN A 18 14.33 46.45 75.74
N GLY A 19 13.19 46.24 75.08
CA GLY A 19 12.45 47.27 74.36
C GLY A 19 11.75 48.28 75.27
N THR A 20 10.70 48.92 74.74
CA THR A 20 9.94 49.91 75.51
C THR A 20 9.22 49.28 76.71
N PRO A 21 9.27 49.89 77.91
CA PRO A 21 8.53 49.40 79.06
C PRO A 21 7.02 49.35 78.81
N GLN A 22 6.40 48.23 79.14
CA GLN A 22 4.96 47.99 79.10
C GLN A 22 4.46 47.71 80.51
N THR A 23 3.16 47.89 80.74
CA THR A 23 2.55 47.65 82.06
C THR A 23 1.36 46.71 81.98
N ILE A 24 1.13 45.93 83.03
CA ILE A 24 -0.05 45.09 83.22
C ILE A 24 -0.48 45.14 84.69
N THR A 25 -1.78 45.24 84.95
CA THR A 25 -2.32 45.28 86.32
C THR A 25 -2.82 43.90 86.73
N LEU A 26 -2.42 43.43 87.91
CA LEU A 26 -2.86 42.19 88.51
C LEU A 26 -4.31 42.32 89.00
N ASP A 27 -5.12 41.28 88.84
CA ASP A 27 -6.50 41.26 89.33
C ASP A 27 -6.59 41.23 90.87
N ALA A 28 -7.81 41.18 91.40
CA ALA A 28 -8.07 41.11 92.85
C ALA A 28 -7.53 39.81 93.50
N ASN A 29 -7.14 38.82 92.70
CA ASN A 29 -6.50 37.58 93.15
C ASN A 29 -4.98 37.59 92.92
N GLY A 30 -4.41 38.69 92.41
CA GLY A 30 -2.98 38.82 92.17
C GLY A 30 -2.50 38.19 90.86
N GLN A 31 -3.37 37.97 89.87
CA GLN A 31 -3.01 37.32 88.62
C GLN A 31 -3.24 38.24 87.41
N ALA A 32 -2.35 38.14 86.42
CA ALA A 32 -2.61 38.65 85.08
C ALA A 32 -1.91 37.78 84.04
N THR A 33 -2.49 37.66 82.85
CA THR A 33 -1.93 36.85 81.78
C THR A 33 -1.85 37.65 80.49
N ILE A 34 -0.70 37.59 79.83
CA ILE A 34 -0.52 38.05 78.46
C ILE A 34 -0.66 36.84 77.54
N VAL A 35 -1.62 36.93 76.62
CA VAL A 35 -1.67 36.04 75.45
C VAL A 35 -0.87 36.71 74.35
N THR A 36 0.32 36.18 74.08
CA THR A 36 1.27 36.72 73.09
C THR A 36 1.67 35.63 72.10
N GLY A 37 1.75 36.00 70.82
CA GLY A 37 2.35 35.22 69.74
C GLY A 37 3.75 35.71 69.36
N THR A 38 4.32 36.66 70.12
CA THR A 38 5.62 37.26 69.86
C THR A 38 6.67 36.60 70.74
N GLY A 39 7.66 36.00 70.08
CA GLY A 39 8.85 35.46 70.76
C GLY A 39 9.70 36.59 71.31
N GLY A 40 10.49 36.28 72.34
CA GLY A 40 11.33 37.25 73.04
C GLY A 40 11.44 36.95 74.52
N VAL A 41 12.33 37.65 75.19
CA VAL A 41 12.54 37.57 76.64
C VAL A 41 11.68 38.64 77.33
N TYR A 42 10.70 38.19 78.10
CA TYR A 42 9.83 39.06 78.90
C TYR A 42 10.47 39.23 80.26
N THR A 43 10.93 40.43 80.58
CA THR A 43 11.66 40.73 81.82
C THR A 43 10.87 41.73 82.65
N ILE A 44 10.57 41.40 83.91
CA ILE A 44 9.98 42.35 84.86
C ILE A 44 11.03 43.41 85.19
N ILE A 45 10.62 44.68 85.23
CA ILE A 45 11.48 45.79 85.63
C ILE A 45 11.02 46.36 86.97
N THR A 46 9.73 46.61 87.15
CA THR A 46 9.19 47.14 88.41
C THR A 46 7.79 46.61 88.72
N VAL A 47 7.43 46.54 90.00
CA VAL A 47 6.06 46.26 90.45
C VAL A 47 5.65 47.34 91.44
N THR A 48 4.49 47.96 91.21
CA THR A 48 3.97 49.04 92.05
C THR A 48 2.61 48.66 92.61
N ALA A 49 2.50 48.56 93.93
CA ALA A 49 1.22 48.35 94.62
C ALA A 49 0.56 49.72 94.92
N SER A 50 -0.76 49.80 94.76
CA SER A 50 -1.55 51.02 94.98
C SER A 50 -2.43 50.88 96.22
N GLY A 51 -2.76 52.00 96.89
CA GLY A 51 -3.64 52.03 98.07
C GLY A 51 -2.92 52.50 99.35
N SER A 52 -3.44 52.13 100.53
CA SER A 52 -2.94 52.57 101.85
C SER A 52 -1.53 52.07 102.19
N LEU A 53 -0.99 51.12 101.42
CA LEU A 53 0.36 50.56 101.53
C LEU A 53 1.09 50.65 100.18
N ALA A 54 1.09 51.84 99.56
CA ALA A 54 1.76 52.04 98.28
C ALA A 54 3.28 51.81 98.42
N CYS A 55 3.81 50.87 97.63
CA CYS A 55 5.23 50.59 97.53
C CYS A 55 5.59 50.21 96.09
N SER A 56 6.85 50.43 95.71
CA SER A 56 7.39 50.02 94.41
C SER A 56 8.67 49.24 94.65
N GLN A 57 8.83 48.12 93.93
CA GLN A 57 10.06 47.33 93.95
C GLN A 57 10.55 47.06 92.53
N THR A 58 11.86 47.17 92.34
CA THR A 58 12.54 46.73 91.11
C THR A 58 12.76 45.23 91.17
N LEU A 59 12.41 44.52 90.10
CA LEU A 59 12.62 43.09 89.94
C LEU A 59 13.36 42.83 88.62
N SER A 60 13.84 41.61 88.41
CA SER A 60 14.57 41.22 87.20
C SER A 60 14.23 39.81 86.70
N ASP A 61 13.14 39.23 87.17
CA ASP A 61 12.70 37.90 86.74
C ASP A 61 12.29 37.94 85.26
N SER A 62 12.63 36.88 84.53
CA SER A 62 12.34 36.79 83.11
C SER A 62 11.88 35.42 82.65
N ILE A 63 11.15 35.41 81.54
CA ILE A 63 10.75 34.20 80.83
C ILE A 63 10.99 34.37 79.33
N THR A 64 11.54 33.35 78.69
CA THR A 64 11.75 33.34 77.24
C THR A 64 10.58 32.64 76.56
N ILE A 65 9.97 33.33 75.59
CA ILE A 65 9.01 32.73 74.66
C ILE A 65 9.73 32.51 73.34
N THR A 66 9.82 31.27 72.88
CA THR A 66 10.32 30.94 71.54
C THR A 66 9.14 30.65 70.62
N VAL A 67 9.05 31.36 69.50
CA VAL A 67 8.07 31.08 68.44
C VAL A 67 8.78 30.27 67.36
N THR A 68 8.35 29.02 67.18
CA THR A 68 8.88 28.17 66.12
C THR A 68 8.27 28.62 64.79
N PRO A 69 9.07 28.91 63.74
CA PRO A 69 8.54 29.19 62.42
C PRO A 69 7.79 27.97 61.88
N LEU A 70 6.82 28.22 61.01
CA LEU A 70 6.09 27.17 60.30
C LEU A 70 7.07 26.30 59.50
N ALA A 71 6.88 24.99 59.51
CA ALA A 71 7.70 24.08 58.73
C ALA A 71 7.31 24.17 57.24
N ALA A 72 8.28 24.44 56.37
CA ALA A 72 8.06 24.47 54.92
C ALA A 72 7.69 23.06 54.41
N PRO A 73 6.56 22.90 53.68
CA PRO A 73 6.17 21.61 53.14
C PRO A 73 7.07 21.21 51.96
N THR A 74 7.29 19.90 51.77
CA THR A 74 7.93 19.39 50.55
C THR A 74 6.88 19.23 49.47
N VAL A 75 6.91 20.07 48.45
CA VAL A 75 5.90 20.11 47.38
C VAL A 75 6.48 19.95 45.98
N THR A 76 7.70 19.45 45.87
CA THR A 76 8.37 19.22 44.58
C THR A 76 7.83 17.96 43.88
N PHE A 77 7.55 18.08 42.59
CA PHE A 77 7.13 16.98 41.70
C PHE A 77 7.66 17.24 40.28
N GLY A 78 7.53 16.25 39.40
CA GLY A 78 7.89 16.38 37.99
C GLY A 78 7.01 15.52 37.08
N TYR A 79 7.13 15.72 35.77
CA TYR A 79 6.52 14.86 34.75
C TYR A 79 7.58 14.42 33.74
N ASP A 80 7.42 13.21 33.22
CA ASP A 80 8.15 12.78 32.04
C ASP A 80 7.49 13.35 30.78
N SER A 81 8.31 13.70 29.78
CA SER A 81 7.83 14.13 28.48
C SER A 81 7.10 12.98 27.77
N VAL A 82 6.00 13.30 27.09
CA VAL A 82 5.19 12.32 26.34
C VAL A 82 4.76 12.88 24.99
N CYS A 83 4.34 12.02 24.08
CA CYS A 83 3.73 12.45 22.81
C CYS A 83 2.27 12.84 23.02
N VAL A 84 1.78 13.79 22.22
CA VAL A 84 0.36 14.19 22.24
C VAL A 84 -0.61 13.04 21.89
N ASN A 85 -0.14 12.00 21.19
CA ASN A 85 -0.92 10.81 20.84
C ASN A 85 -0.73 9.65 21.84
N ALA A 86 -0.15 9.89 23.01
CA ALA A 86 -0.02 8.86 24.03
C ALA A 86 -1.39 8.35 24.51
N THR A 87 -1.52 7.04 24.68
CA THR A 87 -2.77 6.39 25.13
C THR A 87 -2.89 6.31 26.65
N THR A 88 -1.80 6.59 27.36
CA THR A 88 -1.73 6.61 28.83
C THR A 88 -1.58 8.04 29.32
N SER A 89 -2.45 8.46 30.24
CA SER A 89 -2.37 9.78 30.87
C SER A 89 -1.07 9.96 31.67
N PRO A 90 -0.36 11.10 31.51
CA PRO A 90 0.81 11.43 32.33
C PRO A 90 0.44 11.58 33.81
N VAL A 91 1.29 11.04 34.67
CA VAL A 91 1.15 11.11 36.13
C VAL A 91 2.36 11.83 36.74
N PRO A 92 2.18 12.62 37.81
CA PRO A 92 3.28 13.33 38.45
C PRO A 92 4.16 12.38 39.27
N THR A 93 5.47 12.53 39.14
CA THR A 93 6.46 11.89 39.99
C THR A 93 6.74 12.80 41.19
N MET A 94 6.25 12.40 42.36
CA MET A 94 6.36 13.19 43.60
C MET A 94 7.71 12.95 44.29
N ALA A 95 8.31 14.00 44.86
CA ALA A 95 9.52 13.87 45.67
C ALA A 95 9.27 13.11 46.98
N GLY A 96 10.32 12.51 47.56
CA GLY A 96 10.22 11.85 48.86
C GLY A 96 9.76 12.82 49.95
N GLY A 97 8.74 12.44 50.72
CA GLY A 97 8.15 13.30 51.76
C GLY A 97 7.14 14.33 51.24
N PHE A 98 6.62 14.17 50.01
CA PHE A 98 5.63 15.06 49.43
C PHE A 98 4.42 15.30 50.34
N THR A 99 4.07 16.56 50.54
CA THR A 99 2.96 16.98 51.41
C THR A 99 1.65 17.00 50.63
N THR A 100 0.76 16.04 50.89
CA THR A 100 -0.54 15.89 50.24
C THR A 100 -1.61 16.83 50.80
N GLY A 101 -2.68 17.08 50.05
CA GLY A 101 -3.84 17.88 50.47
C GLY A 101 -3.93 19.27 49.83
N GLY A 102 -3.01 19.60 48.92
CA GLY A 102 -3.08 20.75 48.03
C GLY A 102 -3.85 20.47 46.74
N THR A 103 -3.78 21.41 45.81
CA THR A 103 -4.48 21.37 44.52
C THR A 103 -3.53 21.55 43.34
N PHE A 104 -3.61 20.65 42.35
CA PHE A 104 -2.95 20.81 41.06
C PHE A 104 -3.76 21.72 40.13
N SER A 105 -3.09 22.57 39.36
CA SER A 105 -3.71 23.44 38.38
C SER A 105 -2.82 23.69 37.16
N SER A 106 -3.42 23.96 36.01
CA SER A 106 -2.72 24.39 34.79
C SER A 106 -3.63 25.27 33.95
N ALA A 107 -3.04 26.25 33.25
CA ALA A 107 -3.77 27.11 32.32
C ALA A 107 -3.84 26.55 30.88
N SER A 108 -3.06 25.52 30.57
CA SER A 108 -2.80 25.09 29.18
C SER A 108 -3.14 23.63 28.89
N VAL A 109 -3.28 22.80 29.93
CA VAL A 109 -3.78 21.42 29.85
C VAL A 109 -4.80 21.17 30.94
N THR A 110 -5.67 20.20 30.73
CA THR A 110 -6.59 19.72 31.76
C THR A 110 -5.84 18.81 32.71
N VAL A 111 -5.81 19.17 34.01
CA VAL A 111 -5.16 18.37 35.06
C VAL A 111 -6.17 18.08 36.17
N ASN A 112 -6.18 16.85 36.68
CA ASN A 112 -7.01 16.49 37.81
C ASN A 112 -6.48 17.16 39.09
N ALA A 113 -7.29 18.01 39.71
CA ALA A 113 -6.87 18.85 40.84
C ALA A 113 -6.37 18.08 42.06
N THR A 114 -6.77 16.82 42.25
CA THR A 114 -6.37 16.02 43.42
C THR A 114 -5.19 15.10 43.13
N THR A 115 -5.15 14.51 41.93
CA THR A 115 -4.17 13.47 41.59
C THR A 115 -3.02 13.98 40.71
N GLY A 116 -3.17 15.14 40.10
CA GLY A 116 -2.21 15.69 39.13
C GLY A 116 -2.16 14.93 37.80
N VAL A 117 -3.05 13.97 37.57
CA VAL A 117 -3.12 13.25 36.28
C VAL A 117 -3.54 14.22 35.17
N ILE A 118 -2.82 14.21 34.05
CA ILE A 118 -3.08 15.07 32.90
C ILE A 118 -3.99 14.34 31.90
N ASP A 119 -5.05 15.03 31.45
CA ASP A 119 -5.87 14.59 30.33
C ASP A 119 -5.31 15.18 29.02
N LEU A 120 -4.94 14.30 28.09
CA LEU A 120 -4.37 14.68 26.79
C LEU A 120 -5.44 15.05 25.75
N THR A 121 -6.72 14.90 26.08
CA THR A 121 -7.82 15.22 25.17
C THR A 121 -7.82 16.70 24.81
N GLY A 122 -7.50 17.02 23.56
CA GLY A 122 -7.40 18.40 23.07
C GLY A 122 -6.14 19.15 23.50
N ALA A 123 -5.18 18.49 24.15
CA ALA A 123 -3.89 19.08 24.47
C ALA A 123 -3.08 19.34 23.18
N THR A 124 -2.46 20.52 23.09
CA THR A 124 -1.59 20.87 21.98
C THR A 124 -0.14 20.48 22.27
N ALA A 125 0.68 20.31 21.24
CA ALA A 125 2.11 20.13 21.45
C ALA A 125 2.76 21.40 22.02
N GLY A 126 3.76 21.24 22.88
CA GLY A 126 4.48 22.33 23.52
C GLY A 126 4.86 22.03 24.97
N THR A 127 5.41 23.05 25.63
CA THR A 127 5.72 23.00 27.07
C THR A 127 4.54 23.53 27.87
N HIS A 128 4.08 22.75 28.84
CA HIS A 128 2.99 23.10 29.73
C HIS A 128 3.46 23.15 31.17
N THR A 129 2.98 24.14 31.92
CA THR A 129 3.29 24.31 33.34
C THR A 129 2.14 23.82 34.20
N ILE A 130 2.46 23.07 35.25
CA ILE A 130 1.53 22.57 36.25
C ILE A 130 1.98 23.13 37.59
N ALA A 131 1.07 23.81 38.29
CA ALA A 131 1.29 24.32 39.64
C ALA A 131 0.65 23.37 40.66
N TYR A 132 1.28 23.25 41.82
CA TYR A 132 0.69 22.65 43.01
C TYR A 132 0.73 23.65 44.17
N ASP A 133 -0.44 23.92 44.73
CA ASP A 133 -0.62 24.86 45.84
C ASP A 133 -1.19 24.16 47.06
N ILE A 134 -0.57 24.36 48.23
CA ILE A 134 -1.11 23.92 49.52
C ILE A 134 -1.13 25.09 50.50
N ALA A 135 -2.28 25.29 51.15
CA ALA A 135 -2.45 26.36 52.14
C ALA A 135 -1.70 26.04 53.44
N ALA A 136 -1.25 27.08 54.14
CA ALA A 136 -0.68 26.95 55.47
C ALA A 136 -1.69 26.31 56.45
N ASN A 137 -1.20 25.45 57.34
CA ASN A 137 -2.00 24.85 58.40
C ASN A 137 -1.40 25.23 59.76
N THR A 138 -1.96 26.28 60.36
CA THR A 138 -1.53 26.83 61.65
C THR A 138 -1.82 25.90 62.84
N THR A 139 -2.69 24.89 62.66
CA THR A 139 -2.95 23.87 63.70
C THR A 139 -1.83 22.83 63.73
N ASN A 140 -1.27 22.49 62.56
CA ASN A 140 -0.20 21.51 62.40
C ASN A 140 1.18 22.14 62.23
N CYS A 141 1.30 23.46 62.42
CA CYS A 141 2.51 24.24 62.25
C CYS A 141 3.22 24.06 60.88
N THR A 142 2.46 23.92 59.79
CA THR A 142 3.01 23.83 58.41
C THR A 142 2.74 25.10 57.62
N ASP A 143 3.74 25.58 56.88
CA ASP A 143 3.62 26.77 56.04
C ASP A 143 2.86 26.46 54.74
N ALA A 144 2.51 27.49 53.97
CA ALA A 144 2.02 27.31 52.62
C ALA A 144 3.14 26.78 51.70
N GLY A 145 2.76 26.05 50.66
CA GLY A 145 3.69 25.53 49.66
C GLY A 145 3.19 25.83 48.25
N HIS A 146 4.11 26.21 47.38
CA HIS A 146 3.87 26.39 45.95
C HIS A 146 5.05 25.81 45.17
N TYR A 147 4.76 25.04 44.13
CA TYR A 147 5.78 24.55 43.21
C TYR A 147 5.20 24.40 41.81
N GLU A 148 6.02 24.70 40.81
CA GLU A 148 5.68 24.51 39.41
C GLU A 148 6.60 23.45 38.79
N ALA A 149 5.99 22.49 38.09
CA ALA A 149 6.69 21.55 37.24
C ALA A 149 6.27 21.76 35.79
N SER A 150 7.16 21.44 34.85
CA SER A 150 6.84 21.43 33.43
C SER A 150 6.70 20.02 32.89
N ILE A 151 5.84 19.88 31.88
CA ILE A 151 5.76 18.72 31.00
C ILE A 151 5.94 19.18 29.56
N VAL A 152 6.66 18.40 28.76
CA VAL A 152 6.77 18.64 27.31
C VAL A 152 5.91 17.62 26.58
N LEU A 153 4.91 18.12 25.86
CA LEU A 153 4.09 17.34 24.94
C LEU A 153 4.66 17.45 23.53
N THR A 154 5.23 16.35 23.04
CA THR A 154 5.86 16.29 21.71
C THR A 154 4.79 16.14 20.64
N SER A 155 4.91 16.91 19.55
CA SER A 155 4.00 16.83 18.40
C SER A 155 4.03 15.44 17.77
N GLY A 156 2.87 14.98 17.31
CA GLY A 156 2.78 13.78 16.49
C GLY A 156 3.53 13.96 15.17
N VAL A 157 4.20 12.91 14.73
CA VAL A 157 4.84 12.80 13.42
C VAL A 157 3.90 11.98 12.53
N ASN A 158 3.44 12.58 11.44
CA ASN A 158 2.66 11.87 10.42
C ASN A 158 3.62 11.09 9.51
N PRO A 159 3.49 9.76 9.41
CA PRO A 159 4.35 8.97 8.55
C PRO A 159 4.04 9.24 7.08
N VAL A 160 5.08 9.22 6.23
CA VAL A 160 4.91 9.24 4.77
C VAL A 160 4.66 7.81 4.32
N THR A 161 3.44 7.52 3.87
CA THR A 161 3.02 6.17 3.45
C THR A 161 2.79 6.03 1.95
N ILE A 162 3.04 7.08 1.16
CA ILE A 162 2.77 7.09 -0.28
C ILE A 162 3.70 6.14 -1.03
N PHE A 163 3.11 5.26 -1.84
CA PHE A 163 3.81 4.37 -2.77
C PHE A 163 3.00 4.22 -4.07
N SER A 164 3.64 3.67 -5.11
CA SER A 164 2.97 3.35 -6.38
C SER A 164 3.53 2.08 -7.03
N TYR A 165 2.76 1.51 -7.94
CA TYR A 165 3.15 0.44 -8.87
C TYR A 165 2.85 0.87 -10.30
N ASP A 166 3.17 0.02 -11.28
CA ASP A 166 2.54 0.14 -12.59
C ASP A 166 1.07 -0.29 -12.48
N PRO A 167 0.13 0.40 -13.16
CA PRO A 167 -1.29 0.15 -12.99
C PRO A 167 -1.77 -1.16 -13.63
N VAL A 168 -1.00 -1.72 -14.58
CA VAL A 168 -1.39 -2.91 -15.35
C VAL A 168 -0.19 -3.83 -15.53
N TYR A 169 -0.39 -5.12 -15.22
CA TYR A 169 0.59 -6.18 -15.43
C TYR A 169 0.04 -7.28 -16.35
N CYS A 170 0.92 -7.82 -17.17
CA CYS A 170 0.67 -9.01 -17.98
C CYS A 170 1.10 -10.26 -17.20
N PRO A 171 0.52 -11.45 -17.45
CA PRO A 171 0.86 -12.67 -16.69
C PRO A 171 2.34 -13.06 -16.70
N ASP A 172 3.07 -12.66 -17.74
CA ASP A 172 4.49 -12.90 -17.96
C ASP A 172 5.39 -11.73 -17.50
N SER A 173 4.80 -10.68 -16.92
CA SER A 173 5.57 -9.57 -16.37
C SER A 173 6.49 -10.05 -15.24
N PRO A 174 7.69 -9.46 -15.08
CA PRO A 174 8.56 -9.77 -13.95
C PRO A 174 7.91 -9.36 -12.63
N ASN A 175 8.45 -9.87 -11.52
CA ASN A 175 8.07 -9.40 -10.19
C ASN A 175 8.29 -7.88 -10.07
N ALA A 176 7.40 -7.22 -9.34
CA ALA A 176 7.41 -5.78 -9.21
C ALA A 176 7.59 -5.35 -7.74
N LEU A 177 8.42 -4.34 -7.51
CA LEU A 177 8.56 -3.66 -6.23
C LEU A 177 7.85 -2.30 -6.27
N PRO A 178 7.28 -1.83 -5.14
CA PRO A 178 6.68 -0.51 -5.08
C PRO A 178 7.73 0.58 -5.27
N GLN A 179 7.35 1.66 -5.94
CA GLN A 179 8.07 2.93 -5.91
C GLN A 179 7.58 3.73 -4.71
N THR A 180 8.47 4.06 -3.79
CA THR A 180 8.12 4.78 -2.54
C THR A 180 8.41 6.27 -2.66
N ALA A 181 7.55 7.12 -2.09
CA ALA A 181 7.82 8.56 -2.04
C ALA A 181 9.05 8.92 -1.18
N THR A 182 9.62 10.11 -1.39
CA THR A 182 10.71 10.61 -0.56
C THR A 182 10.29 10.69 0.92
N GLY A 183 11.12 10.14 1.81
CA GLY A 183 10.83 10.12 3.25
C GLY A 183 9.87 9.00 3.68
N PHE A 184 9.60 8.02 2.81
CA PHE A 184 8.75 6.88 3.12
C PHE A 184 9.12 6.20 4.44
N THR A 185 8.12 6.00 5.30
CA THR A 185 8.30 5.46 6.64
C THR A 185 8.34 3.93 6.57
N GLN A 186 9.47 3.34 6.99
CA GLN A 186 9.63 1.88 7.06
C GLN A 186 8.98 1.27 8.32
N GLY A 187 8.82 -0.05 8.33
CA GLY A 187 8.28 -0.80 9.48
C GLY A 187 6.75 -1.00 9.46
N GLY A 188 6.06 -0.43 8.46
CA GLY A 188 4.68 -0.78 8.15
C GLY A 188 4.54 -2.13 7.44
N THR A 189 3.30 -2.51 7.11
CA THR A 189 2.96 -3.79 6.48
C THR A 189 2.14 -3.57 5.22
N PHE A 190 2.51 -4.24 4.13
CA PHE A 190 1.72 -4.33 2.90
C PHE A 190 0.66 -5.42 3.00
N GLY A 191 -0.50 -5.20 2.40
CA GLY A 191 -1.58 -6.17 2.32
C GLY A 191 -2.42 -6.01 1.05
N SER A 192 -3.08 -7.09 0.65
CA SER A 192 -4.05 -7.10 -0.44
C SER A 192 -5.06 -8.24 -0.26
N ALA A 193 -6.09 -8.27 -1.10
CA ALA A 193 -7.05 -9.37 -1.15
C ALA A 193 -6.38 -10.67 -1.63
N PRO A 194 -6.95 -11.85 -1.29
CA PRO A 194 -6.47 -13.13 -1.80
C PRO A 194 -6.43 -13.17 -3.34
N GLY A 195 -5.46 -13.88 -3.90
CA GLY A 195 -5.22 -13.97 -5.34
C GLY A 195 -4.00 -13.18 -5.80
N LEU A 196 -3.62 -12.12 -5.09
CA LEU A 196 -2.35 -11.43 -5.29
C LEU A 196 -1.25 -12.04 -4.40
N SER A 197 -0.20 -12.56 -5.01
CA SER A 197 0.98 -13.05 -4.29
C SER A 197 1.89 -11.88 -3.93
N LEU A 198 1.63 -11.27 -2.78
CA LEU A 198 2.33 -10.08 -2.25
C LEU A 198 3.19 -10.43 -1.03
N ASN A 199 4.45 -10.00 -1.04
CA ASN A 199 5.29 -10.01 0.16
C ASN A 199 4.89 -8.86 1.08
N THR A 200 4.35 -9.18 2.25
CA THR A 200 3.79 -8.18 3.19
C THR A 200 4.84 -7.27 3.82
N THR A 201 6.13 -7.61 3.74
CA THR A 201 7.23 -6.82 4.32
C THR A 201 7.87 -5.91 3.27
N THR A 202 8.14 -6.42 2.08
CA THR A 202 8.84 -5.66 1.02
C THR A 202 7.90 -4.97 0.03
N GLY A 203 6.64 -5.40 -0.02
CA GLY A 203 5.69 -5.00 -1.07
C GLY A 203 5.94 -5.70 -2.41
N GLU A 204 6.90 -6.62 -2.51
CA GLU A 204 7.16 -7.30 -3.79
C GLU A 204 5.95 -8.14 -4.23
N ILE A 205 5.52 -7.94 -5.46
CA ILE A 205 4.45 -8.72 -6.10
C ILE A 205 5.09 -9.78 -7.00
N ASN A 206 4.72 -11.04 -6.79
CA ASN A 206 5.01 -12.12 -7.73
C ASN A 206 3.86 -12.23 -8.75
N ILE A 207 4.07 -11.69 -9.94
CA ILE A 207 3.02 -11.61 -10.97
C ILE A 207 2.63 -13.00 -11.48
N GLY A 208 3.61 -13.86 -11.80
CA GLY A 208 3.35 -15.20 -12.33
C GLY A 208 2.66 -16.16 -11.33
N ALA A 209 2.76 -15.89 -10.03
CA ALA A 209 2.05 -16.64 -8.99
C ALA A 209 0.69 -16.05 -8.62
N SER A 210 0.32 -14.90 -9.19
CA SER A 210 -0.94 -14.21 -8.89
C SER A 210 -2.03 -14.57 -9.89
N THR A 211 -3.28 -14.54 -9.45
CA THR A 211 -4.43 -14.75 -10.34
C THR A 211 -4.77 -13.47 -11.10
N PRO A 212 -5.25 -13.55 -12.36
CA PRO A 212 -5.78 -12.37 -13.06
C PRO A 212 -6.94 -11.73 -12.28
N GLY A 213 -6.96 -10.40 -12.20
CA GLY A 213 -7.93 -9.64 -11.43
C GLY A 213 -7.47 -8.22 -11.10
N SER A 214 -8.36 -7.45 -10.48
CA SER A 214 -8.06 -6.12 -9.94
C SER A 214 -7.77 -6.22 -8.46
N TYR A 215 -6.72 -5.55 -7.99
CA TYR A 215 -6.29 -5.59 -6.59
C TYR A 215 -6.01 -4.19 -6.08
N THR A 216 -6.46 -3.92 -4.85
CA THR A 216 -6.01 -2.78 -4.05
C THR A 216 -4.93 -3.27 -3.10
N ILE A 217 -3.76 -2.66 -3.17
CA ILE A 217 -2.65 -2.90 -2.23
C ILE A 217 -2.70 -1.78 -1.21
N THR A 218 -2.63 -2.12 0.08
CA THR A 218 -2.58 -1.13 1.17
C THR A 218 -1.26 -1.27 1.93
N TYR A 219 -0.62 -0.15 2.25
CA TYR A 219 0.50 -0.10 3.18
C TYR A 219 0.05 0.59 4.46
N ILE A 220 0.26 -0.05 5.61
CA ILE A 220 -0.19 0.46 6.92
C ILE A 220 1.01 0.59 7.86
N VAL A 221 1.21 1.79 8.40
CA VAL A 221 2.12 2.08 9.52
C VAL A 221 1.25 2.26 10.77
N GLN A 222 1.46 1.42 11.78
CA GLN A 222 0.72 1.53 13.04
C GLN A 222 1.17 2.77 13.83
N ALA A 223 0.24 3.36 14.59
CA ALA A 223 0.58 4.43 15.52
C ALA A 223 1.48 3.88 16.64
N ASP A 224 2.46 4.69 17.05
CA ASP A 224 3.39 4.36 18.13
C ASP A 224 3.64 5.61 18.97
N SER A 225 3.12 5.59 20.20
CA SER A 225 3.27 6.67 21.16
C SER A 225 4.66 6.80 21.76
N ALA A 226 5.55 5.81 21.61
CA ALA A 226 6.94 5.94 22.05
C ALA A 226 7.77 6.79 21.08
N THR A 227 7.40 6.79 19.79
CA THR A 227 8.08 7.54 18.72
C THR A 227 7.27 8.74 18.23
N CYS A 228 6.15 9.04 18.90
CA CYS A 228 5.16 10.04 18.48
C CYS A 228 4.58 9.81 17.08
N ASN A 229 4.67 8.60 16.55
CA ASN A 229 4.12 8.26 15.25
C ASN A 229 2.59 8.16 15.35
N THR A 230 1.88 8.96 14.58
CA THR A 230 0.41 8.99 14.58
C THR A 230 -0.23 7.86 13.80
N GLY A 231 0.58 7.05 13.09
CA GLY A 231 0.11 6.01 12.19
C GLY A 231 -0.41 6.60 10.88
N GLY A 232 -0.53 5.74 9.87
CA GLY A 232 -0.99 6.16 8.56
C GLY A 232 -1.13 4.99 7.61
N GLN A 233 -1.82 5.22 6.51
CA GLN A 233 -1.92 4.25 5.45
C GLN A 233 -2.05 4.93 4.09
N ASP A 234 -1.66 4.21 3.05
CA ASP A 234 -1.96 4.57 1.66
C ASP A 234 -2.34 3.31 0.88
N SER A 235 -2.96 3.48 -0.29
CA SER A 235 -3.39 2.41 -1.15
C SER A 235 -3.17 2.70 -2.62
N PHE A 236 -2.86 1.65 -3.39
CA PHE A 236 -2.68 1.72 -4.84
C PHE A 236 -3.40 0.57 -5.54
N ASP A 237 -4.10 0.87 -6.64
CA ASP A 237 -4.85 -0.11 -7.42
C ASP A 237 -4.03 -0.61 -8.62
N ILE A 238 -4.05 -1.92 -8.83
CA ILE A 238 -3.43 -2.57 -9.98
C ILE A 238 -4.40 -3.55 -10.66
N VAL A 239 -4.10 -3.89 -11.91
CA VAL A 239 -4.81 -4.93 -12.66
C VAL A 239 -3.80 -5.94 -13.21
N ILE A 240 -4.00 -7.22 -12.89
CA ILE A 240 -3.31 -8.34 -13.56
C ILE A 240 -4.26 -8.87 -14.63
N THR A 241 -3.86 -8.74 -15.90
CA THR A 241 -4.66 -9.16 -17.05
C THR A 241 -4.61 -10.68 -17.24
N PRO A 242 -5.62 -11.31 -17.85
CA PRO A 242 -5.55 -12.72 -18.22
C PRO A 242 -4.58 -12.95 -19.39
N SER A 243 -4.06 -14.17 -19.53
CA SER A 243 -3.18 -14.55 -20.64
C SER A 243 -3.91 -14.48 -21.98
N ILE A 244 -3.28 -13.83 -22.96
CA ILE A 244 -3.77 -13.79 -24.33
C ILE A 244 -3.39 -15.11 -25.02
N ALA A 245 -4.38 -15.97 -25.20
CA ALA A 245 -4.22 -17.24 -25.90
C ALA A 245 -4.91 -17.16 -27.27
N VAL A 246 -4.12 -17.14 -28.33
CA VAL A 246 -4.58 -17.10 -29.73
C VAL A 246 -4.28 -18.44 -30.39
N VAL A 247 -5.14 -18.87 -31.30
CA VAL A 247 -4.88 -19.96 -32.25
C VAL A 247 -5.04 -19.43 -33.67
N VAL A 248 -4.29 -19.97 -34.61
CA VAL A 248 -4.42 -19.65 -36.03
C VAL A 248 -5.10 -20.81 -36.75
N GLU A 249 -6.22 -20.52 -37.38
CA GLU A 249 -6.97 -21.48 -38.20
C GLU A 249 -6.87 -21.09 -39.68
N SER A 250 -6.81 -22.06 -40.58
CA SER A 250 -6.82 -21.81 -42.03
C SER A 250 -8.18 -22.15 -42.64
N GLY A 251 -8.66 -21.30 -43.54
CA GLY A 251 -9.92 -21.49 -44.28
C GLY A 251 -9.81 -21.10 -45.75
N CYS A 252 -10.79 -21.52 -46.54
CA CYS A 252 -10.96 -21.06 -47.91
C CYS A 252 -12.10 -20.05 -47.97
N GLU A 253 -11.81 -18.80 -48.31
CA GLU A 253 -12.81 -17.77 -48.54
C GLU A 253 -12.68 -17.25 -49.97
N ASN A 254 -13.77 -17.35 -50.75
CA ASN A 254 -13.79 -16.96 -52.16
C ASN A 254 -12.62 -17.55 -52.97
N GLU A 255 -12.36 -18.85 -52.79
CA GLU A 255 -11.26 -19.58 -53.45
C GLU A 255 -9.84 -19.12 -53.06
N THR A 256 -9.70 -18.28 -52.04
CA THR A 256 -8.41 -17.84 -51.49
C THR A 256 -8.13 -18.49 -50.14
N LEU A 257 -6.86 -18.82 -49.88
CA LEU A 257 -6.40 -19.29 -48.59
C LEU A 257 -6.26 -18.12 -47.62
N VAL A 258 -7.06 -18.15 -46.55
CA VAL A 258 -7.05 -17.14 -45.49
C VAL A 258 -6.73 -17.78 -44.15
N LEU A 259 -6.01 -17.04 -43.30
CA LEU A 259 -5.72 -17.41 -41.91
C LEU A 259 -6.54 -16.52 -40.98
N HIS A 260 -7.13 -17.10 -39.94
CA HIS A 260 -7.88 -16.39 -38.91
C HIS A 260 -7.19 -16.53 -37.56
N ALA A 261 -6.95 -15.41 -36.90
CA ALA A 261 -6.52 -15.37 -35.50
C ALA A 261 -7.74 -15.45 -34.58
N VAL A 262 -7.91 -16.58 -33.90
CA VAL A 262 -9.10 -16.87 -33.09
C VAL A 262 -8.73 -16.90 -31.59
N PRO A 263 -9.52 -16.24 -30.71
CA PRO A 263 -9.28 -16.29 -29.28
C PRO A 263 -9.62 -17.68 -28.72
N VAL A 264 -8.64 -18.32 -28.06
CA VAL A 264 -8.85 -19.59 -27.36
C VAL A 264 -9.69 -19.32 -26.11
N ASN A 265 -10.84 -19.99 -25.99
CA ASN A 265 -11.79 -19.84 -24.87
C ASN A 265 -12.15 -18.37 -24.55
N GLY A 266 -12.18 -17.49 -25.56
CA GLY A 266 -12.50 -16.07 -25.35
C GLY A 266 -11.46 -15.29 -24.53
N SER A 267 -10.19 -15.71 -24.57
CA SER A 267 -9.09 -15.09 -23.81
C SER A 267 -8.87 -13.58 -24.08
N TYR A 268 -9.37 -13.07 -25.20
CA TYR A 268 -9.39 -11.65 -25.54
C TYR A 268 -10.62 -11.31 -26.38
N ASN A 269 -10.99 -10.01 -26.41
CA ASN A 269 -12.03 -9.50 -27.30
C ASN A 269 -11.41 -9.08 -28.65
N PRO A 270 -11.77 -9.72 -29.78
CA PRO A 270 -11.21 -9.39 -31.09
C PRO A 270 -11.38 -7.94 -31.55
N ALA A 271 -12.36 -7.21 -31.01
CA ALA A 271 -12.66 -5.82 -31.38
C ALA A 271 -11.81 -4.77 -30.65
N THR A 272 -11.11 -5.14 -29.57
CA THR A 272 -10.33 -4.20 -28.73
C THR A 272 -8.83 -4.42 -28.80
N VAL A 273 -8.38 -5.40 -29.59
CA VAL A 273 -6.97 -5.77 -29.75
C VAL A 273 -6.45 -5.34 -31.12
N SER A 274 -5.13 -5.25 -31.23
CA SER A 274 -4.46 -5.10 -32.53
C SER A 274 -3.76 -6.40 -32.93
N TYR A 275 -3.58 -6.57 -34.23
CA TYR A 275 -2.97 -7.75 -34.84
C TYR A 275 -1.72 -7.36 -35.61
N SER A 276 -0.70 -8.22 -35.60
CA SER A 276 0.49 -8.09 -36.42
C SER A 276 0.86 -9.47 -36.96
N TRP A 277 0.72 -9.64 -38.27
CA TRP A 277 1.08 -10.87 -38.97
C TRP A 277 2.50 -10.76 -39.49
N LYS A 278 3.28 -11.82 -39.28
CA LYS A 278 4.66 -11.93 -39.74
C LYS A 278 4.88 -13.20 -40.54
N ASP A 279 5.76 -13.13 -41.52
CA ASP A 279 6.22 -14.29 -42.26
C ASP A 279 7.34 -15.05 -41.52
N GLN A 280 7.88 -16.09 -42.16
CA GLN A 280 8.95 -16.94 -41.63
C GLN A 280 10.25 -16.17 -41.36
N ASN A 281 10.48 -15.03 -42.02
CA ASN A 281 11.64 -14.19 -41.82
C ASN A 281 11.40 -13.10 -40.75
N ASN A 282 10.28 -13.21 -40.01
CA ASN A 282 9.85 -12.27 -38.98
C ASN A 282 9.57 -10.85 -39.52
N ILE A 283 9.28 -10.74 -40.83
CA ILE A 283 8.89 -9.49 -41.48
C ILE A 283 7.38 -9.31 -41.30
N THR A 284 6.94 -8.11 -40.93
CA THR A 284 5.52 -7.79 -40.83
C THR A 284 4.88 -7.73 -42.21
N VAL A 285 3.85 -8.54 -42.42
CA VAL A 285 3.15 -8.74 -43.71
C VAL A 285 1.66 -8.40 -43.64
N GLY A 286 1.13 -8.19 -42.44
CA GLY A 286 -0.25 -7.73 -42.23
C GLY A 286 -0.39 -7.07 -40.85
N THR A 287 -1.32 -6.12 -40.72
CA THR A 287 -1.56 -5.38 -39.47
C THR A 287 -3.04 -5.11 -39.26
N ASN A 288 -3.45 -5.02 -37.98
CA ASN A 288 -4.78 -4.61 -37.52
C ASN A 288 -5.96 -5.37 -38.12
N ASP A 289 -5.74 -6.59 -38.60
CA ASP A 289 -6.80 -7.48 -39.06
C ASP A 289 -6.59 -8.87 -38.46
N ALA A 290 -7.68 -9.46 -37.98
CA ALA A 290 -7.71 -10.83 -37.49
C ALA A 290 -7.56 -11.85 -38.64
N MET A 291 -7.79 -11.42 -39.89
CA MET A 291 -7.65 -12.22 -41.10
C MET A 291 -6.37 -11.87 -41.85
N PHE A 292 -5.73 -12.89 -42.42
CA PHE A 292 -4.56 -12.73 -43.28
C PHE A 292 -4.72 -13.55 -44.56
N ASN A 293 -4.69 -12.88 -45.72
CA ASN A 293 -4.82 -13.51 -47.02
C ASN A 293 -3.46 -14.00 -47.54
N VAL A 294 -3.25 -15.32 -47.51
CA VAL A 294 -2.00 -15.95 -47.93
C VAL A 294 -1.78 -15.79 -49.42
N ASP A 295 -2.83 -15.89 -50.23
CA ASP A 295 -2.72 -15.78 -51.69
C ASP A 295 -2.32 -14.38 -52.14
N GLN A 296 -2.87 -13.36 -51.49
CA GLN A 296 -2.45 -11.98 -51.72
C GLN A 296 -0.97 -11.79 -51.37
N TYR A 297 -0.51 -12.36 -50.24
CA TYR A 297 0.90 -12.30 -49.86
C TYR A 297 1.80 -12.99 -50.89
N MET A 298 1.45 -14.21 -51.34
CA MET A 298 2.25 -14.95 -52.32
C MET A 298 2.30 -14.23 -53.68
N ALA A 299 1.20 -13.61 -54.10
CA ALA A 299 1.17 -12.80 -55.33
C ALA A 299 2.07 -11.56 -55.25
N GLN A 300 2.19 -10.95 -54.07
CA GLN A 300 3.07 -9.81 -53.82
C GLN A 300 4.53 -10.20 -53.59
N ASN A 301 4.80 -11.47 -53.28
CA ASN A 301 6.13 -12.01 -53.00
C ASN A 301 6.41 -13.22 -53.90
N PRO A 302 6.66 -13.03 -55.21
CA PRO A 302 6.76 -14.13 -56.18
C PRO A 302 7.91 -15.12 -55.93
N THR A 303 8.89 -14.72 -55.09
CA THR A 303 10.01 -15.57 -54.68
C THR A 303 9.70 -16.42 -53.45
N ALA A 304 8.59 -16.14 -52.75
CA ALA A 304 8.13 -16.96 -51.64
C ALA A 304 7.56 -18.29 -52.17
N ALA A 305 7.81 -19.37 -51.46
CA ALA A 305 7.28 -20.70 -51.75
C ALA A 305 6.79 -21.36 -50.46
N LEU A 306 5.78 -22.21 -50.58
CA LEU A 306 5.35 -23.07 -49.47
C LEU A 306 6.29 -24.29 -49.36
N PRO A 307 6.58 -24.81 -48.15
CA PRO A 307 5.98 -24.45 -46.87
C PRO A 307 6.49 -23.12 -46.30
N GLN A 308 5.61 -22.34 -45.69
CA GLN A 308 5.96 -21.10 -44.98
C GLN A 308 5.20 -21.01 -43.66
N THR A 309 5.85 -20.49 -42.61
CA THR A 309 5.20 -20.27 -41.31
C THR A 309 4.77 -18.83 -41.17
N PHE A 310 3.48 -18.61 -40.88
CA PHE A 310 2.97 -17.29 -40.53
C PHE A 310 2.71 -17.22 -39.03
N THR A 311 3.12 -16.11 -38.41
CA THR A 311 2.94 -15.86 -36.98
C THR A 311 2.06 -14.64 -36.80
N VAL A 312 1.05 -14.72 -35.95
CA VAL A 312 0.27 -13.57 -35.50
C VAL A 312 0.69 -13.19 -34.09
N THR A 313 0.83 -11.89 -33.84
CA THR A 313 0.89 -11.29 -32.51
C THR A 313 -0.37 -10.48 -32.29
N VAL A 314 -1.09 -10.82 -31.22
CA VAL A 314 -2.28 -10.12 -30.73
C VAL A 314 -1.85 -9.25 -29.55
N THR A 315 -2.19 -7.98 -29.58
CA THR A 315 -1.81 -7.01 -28.54
C THR A 315 -3.05 -6.38 -27.90
N SER A 316 -3.13 -6.41 -26.57
CA SER A 316 -4.15 -5.75 -25.76
C SER A 316 -3.47 -4.84 -24.74
N GLY A 317 -3.45 -3.53 -25.00
CA GLY A 317 -2.69 -2.58 -24.19
C GLY A 317 -1.18 -2.88 -24.29
N THR A 318 -0.56 -3.25 -23.17
CA THR A 318 0.86 -3.65 -23.10
C THR A 318 1.08 -5.16 -23.23
N CYS A 319 0.01 -5.95 -23.16
CA CYS A 319 0.11 -7.41 -23.15
C CYS A 319 0.01 -7.99 -24.55
N THR A 320 0.75 -9.06 -24.80
CA THR A 320 0.78 -9.72 -26.10
C THR A 320 0.60 -11.23 -25.97
N GLY A 321 0.03 -11.84 -27.01
CA GLY A 321 -0.02 -13.28 -27.20
C GLY A 321 0.25 -13.61 -28.66
N SER A 322 0.86 -14.76 -28.93
CA SER A 322 1.23 -15.16 -30.28
C SER A 322 0.91 -16.60 -30.59
N ALA A 323 0.61 -16.85 -31.85
CA ALA A 323 0.47 -18.17 -32.42
C ALA A 323 1.06 -18.21 -33.83
N ALA A 324 1.54 -19.37 -34.23
CA ALA A 324 2.11 -19.60 -35.54
C ALA A 324 1.44 -20.80 -36.21
N LEU A 325 1.24 -20.70 -37.52
CA LEU A 325 0.73 -21.79 -38.34
C LEU A 325 1.70 -22.05 -39.51
N PRO A 326 2.26 -23.27 -39.63
CA PRO A 326 2.98 -23.68 -40.83
C PRO A 326 1.98 -24.00 -41.96
N VAL A 327 1.98 -23.17 -42.99
CA VAL A 327 1.20 -23.39 -44.22
C VAL A 327 2.05 -24.19 -45.19
N THR A 328 1.68 -25.45 -45.43
CA THR A 328 2.46 -26.36 -46.30
C THR A 328 1.95 -26.42 -47.74
N SER A 329 0.69 -26.06 -47.96
CA SER A 329 0.02 -26.08 -49.26
C SER A 329 -1.15 -25.09 -49.29
N ASN A 330 -1.61 -24.74 -50.49
CA ASN A 330 -2.85 -24.00 -50.72
C ASN A 330 -3.92 -24.92 -51.34
N PRO A 331 -4.80 -25.53 -50.51
CA PRO A 331 -5.87 -26.37 -51.01
C PRO A 331 -7.03 -25.56 -51.64
N CYS A 332 -7.05 -24.24 -51.53
CA CYS A 332 -8.13 -23.38 -52.01
C CYS A 332 -8.01 -23.00 -53.49
N ARG A 333 -6.82 -23.17 -54.10
CA ARG A 333 -6.62 -22.89 -55.53
C ARG A 333 -7.66 -23.62 -56.39
N MET A 334 -8.10 -22.97 -57.45
CA MET A 334 -8.91 -23.61 -58.48
C MET A 334 -8.13 -24.72 -59.18
N ILE A 335 -8.80 -25.85 -59.41
CA ILE A 335 -8.26 -26.95 -60.21
C ILE A 335 -8.41 -26.58 -61.70
N PRO A 336 -7.33 -26.64 -62.51
CA PRO A 336 -7.40 -26.39 -63.94
C PRO A 336 -8.44 -27.28 -64.64
N LYS A 337 -9.09 -26.75 -65.67
CA LYS A 337 -10.13 -27.48 -66.42
C LYS A 337 -9.65 -28.03 -67.76
N GLY A 338 -8.41 -27.77 -68.15
CA GLY A 338 -7.85 -28.29 -69.38
C GLY A 338 -6.34 -28.30 -69.39
N ILE A 339 -5.80 -29.17 -70.24
CA ILE A 339 -4.38 -29.29 -70.56
C ILE A 339 -4.22 -29.37 -72.08
N SER A 340 -3.09 -28.91 -72.59
CA SER A 340 -2.69 -28.97 -73.99
C SER A 340 -1.30 -29.60 -74.11
N PRO A 341 -1.17 -30.94 -74.01
CA PRO A 341 0.13 -31.60 -74.04
C PRO A 341 0.71 -31.56 -75.46
N ASN A 342 1.48 -30.52 -75.79
CA ASN A 342 2.15 -30.32 -77.08
C ASN A 342 3.66 -29.99 -76.91
N ASN A 343 4.15 -29.90 -75.68
CA ASN A 343 5.51 -29.53 -75.28
C ASN A 343 5.89 -28.09 -75.65
N ASP A 344 4.93 -27.16 -75.67
CA ASP A 344 5.18 -25.73 -75.90
C ASP A 344 5.51 -24.95 -74.60
N GLY A 345 5.45 -25.62 -73.45
CA GLY A 345 5.70 -25.07 -72.12
C GLY A 345 4.45 -24.49 -71.43
N SER A 346 3.29 -24.46 -72.11
CA SER A 346 2.05 -23.85 -71.62
C SER A 346 0.93 -24.89 -71.49
N ASN A 347 0.46 -25.09 -70.25
CA ASN A 347 -0.61 -26.05 -69.94
C ASN A 347 -0.34 -27.49 -70.43
N ASP A 348 0.92 -27.87 -70.66
CA ASP A 348 1.32 -29.22 -71.08
C ASP A 348 0.90 -30.32 -70.10
N THR A 349 0.71 -29.93 -68.85
CA THR A 349 0.56 -30.83 -67.71
C THR A 349 -0.63 -30.41 -66.87
N PHE A 350 -1.22 -31.38 -66.16
CA PHE A 350 -2.25 -31.08 -65.19
C PHE A 350 -1.61 -30.61 -63.90
N ASP A 351 -1.25 -29.32 -63.88
CA ASP A 351 -0.50 -28.69 -62.80
C ASP A 351 -1.40 -28.37 -61.59
N LEU A 352 -1.21 -29.13 -60.52
CA LEU A 352 -1.79 -28.97 -59.20
C LEU A 352 -0.72 -28.62 -58.16
N THR A 353 0.41 -28.04 -58.59
CA THR A 353 1.54 -27.71 -57.73
C THR A 353 1.09 -26.79 -56.59
N GLY A 354 1.54 -27.14 -55.38
CA GLY A 354 1.21 -26.41 -54.16
C GLY A 354 -0.20 -26.67 -53.63
N MET A 355 -1.04 -27.49 -54.28
CA MET A 355 -2.40 -27.80 -53.80
C MET A 355 -2.45 -28.94 -52.76
N GLY A 356 -1.29 -29.52 -52.43
CA GLY A 356 -1.15 -30.59 -51.45
C GLY A 356 -1.77 -31.92 -51.91
N VAL A 357 -1.86 -32.18 -53.22
CA VAL A 357 -2.47 -33.42 -53.74
C VAL A 357 -1.57 -34.63 -53.44
N ARG A 358 -2.13 -35.65 -52.78
CA ARG A 358 -1.43 -36.89 -52.39
C ARG A 358 -1.83 -38.11 -53.22
N GLU A 359 -3.03 -38.07 -53.77
CA GLU A 359 -3.52 -39.09 -54.69
C GLU A 359 -4.27 -38.42 -55.84
N LEU A 360 -4.03 -38.90 -57.06
CA LEU A 360 -4.77 -38.50 -58.25
C LEU A 360 -5.15 -39.75 -59.04
N SER A 361 -6.42 -39.87 -59.38
CA SER A 361 -6.93 -40.90 -60.30
C SER A 361 -7.67 -40.21 -61.44
N ILE A 362 -7.39 -40.59 -62.68
CA ILE A 362 -8.03 -40.06 -63.88
C ILE A 362 -8.84 -41.18 -64.55
N PHE A 363 -10.06 -40.87 -64.96
CA PHE A 363 -11.01 -41.79 -65.56
C PHE A 363 -11.44 -41.30 -66.94
N ASN A 364 -11.64 -42.22 -67.87
CA ASN A 364 -12.26 -41.91 -69.16
C ASN A 364 -13.79 -41.75 -69.03
N ARG A 365 -14.47 -41.44 -70.15
CA ARG A 365 -15.94 -41.27 -70.20
C ARG A 365 -16.78 -42.50 -69.79
N TYR A 366 -16.16 -43.68 -69.69
CA TYR A 366 -16.83 -44.91 -69.27
C TYR A 366 -16.55 -45.26 -67.79
N GLY A 367 -15.83 -44.40 -67.06
CA GLY A 367 -15.45 -44.64 -65.68
C GLY A 367 -14.26 -45.60 -65.51
N THR A 368 -13.52 -45.92 -66.58
CA THR A 368 -12.29 -46.72 -66.47
C THR A 368 -11.13 -45.83 -66.01
N GLU A 369 -10.43 -46.23 -64.96
CA GLU A 369 -9.19 -45.57 -64.52
C GLU A 369 -8.12 -45.72 -65.60
N VAL A 370 -7.68 -44.60 -66.16
CA VAL A 370 -6.65 -44.55 -67.21
C VAL A 370 -5.30 -44.12 -66.67
N TYR A 371 -5.27 -43.36 -65.57
CA TYR A 371 -4.04 -42.92 -64.92
C TYR A 371 -4.24 -42.87 -63.41
N LYS A 372 -3.20 -43.21 -62.66
CA LYS A 372 -3.17 -43.13 -61.20
C LYS A 372 -1.80 -42.69 -60.72
N PHE A 373 -1.80 -41.80 -59.73
CA PHE A 373 -0.61 -41.36 -59.03
C PHE A 373 -0.85 -41.37 -57.52
N SER A 374 0.17 -41.76 -56.77
CA SER A 374 0.22 -41.69 -55.31
C SER A 374 1.56 -41.12 -54.87
N GLY A 375 1.56 -40.18 -53.93
CA GLY A 375 2.74 -39.42 -53.50
C GLY A 375 2.52 -37.91 -53.63
N ASN A 376 3.57 -37.10 -53.67
CA ASN A 376 3.42 -35.64 -53.79
C ASN A 376 3.15 -35.25 -55.23
N TYR A 377 1.88 -35.15 -55.60
CA TYR A 377 1.50 -34.76 -56.95
C TYR A 377 1.71 -33.24 -57.10
N THR A 378 2.39 -32.87 -58.17
CA THR A 378 2.58 -31.50 -58.62
C THR A 378 1.99 -31.38 -60.02
N ASN A 379 2.58 -32.03 -61.00
CA ASN A 379 2.25 -31.87 -62.41
C ASN A 379 2.58 -33.12 -63.26
N GLN A 380 2.62 -34.31 -62.65
CA GLN A 380 3.13 -35.53 -63.28
C GLN A 380 2.26 -36.06 -64.43
N TRP A 381 0.98 -35.68 -64.51
CA TRP A 381 0.10 -36.16 -65.57
C TRP A 381 0.16 -35.24 -66.79
N HIS A 382 0.50 -35.81 -67.94
CA HIS A 382 0.68 -35.11 -69.22
C HIS A 382 -0.33 -35.61 -70.28
N GLY A 383 -1.52 -36.01 -69.85
CA GLY A 383 -2.53 -36.58 -70.75
C GLY A 383 -2.17 -37.95 -71.30
N THR A 384 -1.52 -38.79 -70.49
CA THR A 384 -1.13 -40.18 -70.82
C THR A 384 -1.79 -41.18 -69.88
N SER A 385 -1.90 -42.43 -70.31
CA SER A 385 -2.32 -43.55 -69.46
C SER A 385 -1.19 -44.02 -68.54
N ASN A 386 -1.49 -44.90 -67.57
CA ASN A 386 -0.49 -45.55 -66.71
C ASN A 386 0.61 -46.30 -67.49
N ASN A 387 0.33 -46.70 -68.73
CA ASN A 387 1.29 -47.38 -69.61
C ASN A 387 2.08 -46.41 -70.50
N GLY A 388 1.90 -45.09 -70.32
CA GLY A 388 2.56 -44.06 -71.12
C GLY A 388 1.89 -43.79 -72.48
N THR A 389 0.83 -44.50 -72.85
CA THR A 389 0.10 -44.24 -74.11
C THR A 389 -0.63 -42.90 -74.04
N GLU A 390 -0.50 -42.09 -75.09
CA GLU A 390 -1.23 -40.83 -75.21
C GLU A 390 -2.73 -41.06 -75.23
N LEU A 391 -3.44 -40.26 -74.42
CA LEU A 391 -4.87 -40.27 -74.36
C LEU A 391 -5.44 -39.34 -75.45
N PRO A 392 -6.49 -39.77 -76.19
CA PRO A 392 -7.15 -38.93 -77.19
C PRO A 392 -7.77 -37.67 -76.59
N ASP A 393 -8.00 -36.68 -77.45
CA ASP A 393 -8.76 -35.48 -77.10
C ASP A 393 -10.11 -35.81 -76.47
N GLY A 394 -10.46 -35.04 -75.44
CA GLY A 394 -11.75 -35.16 -74.78
C GLY A 394 -11.71 -34.89 -73.29
N THR A 395 -12.89 -35.02 -72.69
CA THR A 395 -13.08 -34.84 -71.25
C THR A 395 -12.73 -36.11 -70.49
N TYR A 396 -11.84 -35.95 -69.52
CA TYR A 396 -11.52 -36.96 -68.50
C TYR A 396 -12.02 -36.49 -67.15
N PHE A 397 -12.26 -37.43 -66.25
CA PHE A 397 -12.75 -37.15 -64.90
C PHE A 397 -11.63 -37.43 -63.91
N TYR A 398 -11.46 -36.58 -62.90
CA TYR A 398 -10.48 -36.82 -61.85
C TYR A 398 -11.16 -37.09 -60.52
N ALA A 399 -10.51 -37.91 -59.70
CA ALA A 399 -10.72 -37.98 -58.27
C ALA A 399 -9.37 -37.76 -57.60
N LEU A 400 -9.30 -36.84 -56.65
CA LEU A 400 -8.07 -36.53 -55.92
C LEU A 400 -8.29 -36.52 -54.41
N VAL A 401 -7.21 -36.81 -53.69
CA VAL A 401 -7.13 -36.72 -52.23
C VAL A 401 -5.99 -35.77 -51.90
N LYS A 402 -6.27 -34.74 -51.10
CA LYS A 402 -5.28 -33.77 -50.61
C LYS A 402 -4.69 -34.23 -49.29
N GLU A 403 -3.57 -33.63 -48.90
CA GLU A 403 -2.83 -33.90 -47.66
C GLU A 403 -3.68 -33.69 -46.40
N ASN A 404 -4.58 -32.71 -46.42
CA ASN A 404 -5.54 -32.46 -45.34
C ASN A 404 -6.73 -33.45 -45.34
N GLY A 405 -6.71 -34.51 -46.16
CA GLY A 405 -7.77 -35.50 -46.31
C GLY A 405 -8.95 -35.06 -47.18
N THR A 406 -8.96 -33.80 -47.66
CA THR A 406 -10.03 -33.29 -48.54
C THR A 406 -10.04 -34.05 -49.85
N LYS A 407 -11.21 -34.51 -50.27
CA LYS A 407 -11.42 -35.18 -51.55
C LYS A 407 -12.10 -34.23 -52.52
N ALA A 408 -11.64 -34.21 -53.76
CA ALA A 408 -12.29 -33.45 -54.82
C ALA A 408 -12.45 -34.31 -56.07
N THR A 409 -13.53 -34.08 -56.78
CA THR A 409 -13.81 -34.71 -58.06
C THR A 409 -14.19 -33.65 -59.08
N GLY A 410 -13.86 -33.89 -60.34
CA GLY A 410 -14.22 -32.97 -61.40
C GLY A 410 -13.81 -33.52 -62.75
N TRP A 411 -13.60 -32.61 -63.70
CA TRP A 411 -13.19 -32.97 -65.04
C TRP A 411 -12.04 -32.09 -65.50
N VAL A 412 -11.28 -32.62 -66.46
CA VAL A 412 -10.18 -31.96 -67.14
C VAL A 412 -10.25 -32.36 -68.61
N TYR A 413 -10.16 -31.38 -69.50
CA TYR A 413 -10.21 -31.58 -70.94
C TYR A 413 -8.78 -31.68 -71.50
N ILE A 414 -8.50 -32.71 -72.29
CA ILE A 414 -7.28 -32.81 -73.07
C ILE A 414 -7.56 -32.21 -74.45
N ASN A 415 -6.76 -31.21 -74.84
CA ASN A 415 -6.76 -30.61 -76.17
C ASN A 415 -5.38 -30.76 -76.81
N ARG A 416 -5.16 -31.82 -77.61
CA ARG A 416 -3.94 -31.94 -78.40
C ARG A 416 -4.13 -31.14 -79.69
N GLU A 417 -3.15 -30.29 -80.00
CA GLU A 417 -3.09 -29.72 -81.35
C GLU A 417 -2.95 -30.86 -82.35
N GLN A 418 -3.78 -30.83 -83.40
CA GLN A 418 -3.76 -31.79 -84.50
C GLN A 418 -2.71 -31.44 -85.55
#